data_AF-A0AAX7SCX7-F1
#
_entry.id   AF-A0AAX7SCX7-F1
#
_cell.length_a   1.000
_cell.length_b   1.000
_cell.length_c   1.000
_cell.angle_alpha   90.00
_cell.angle_beta   90.00
_cell.angle_gamma   90.00
#
_symmetry.space_group_name_H-M   'P 1'
#
loop_
_entity.id
_entity.type
_entity.pdbx_description
1 polymer ?
#
loop_
_entity_poly.entity_id
_entity_poly.type
_entity_poly.pdbx_seq_one_letter_code
_entity_poly.pdbx_strand_id
1 'polypeptide(L)'
;MCVCVSVSVCVCVSVCVCVCVCVCVCRFKTFPCAAVEVKNEPILSFKEGSHERVELLKALASLKGRTEEIPCVVGDEHVWTKDIRYQLSPFNHSHKVAKFCYADKELINKAIAASVAARKEWDLKPVEDRAQIIFKAADVISGPRRAEILAKTMIGQGKTVVQAEIDAAAELIDFFRFNAKHAIELQRQQPLDAEGSTNTLLYRGLEGFVAAVAPFNFTAIGGNLAGTPALMGNVVLWKPSDTAMSASYSVYKILRECGMPPNIIQFLPADGPVFGDAVTASEHLAGINFTGSMPTFKRLWKQVAQNLDIYRTFPRLAGECGGKNFHFVHTSAEVQSVVTGTIRSAFEYGGQKCSACSRMYVPDSLWPQIKEQLLAIHKDIRVGDSFGRIKKWLERAKSSPNLKVIAGGNCDDKKGYFVEPTIIETRDPQDAIMNEEIFGPVLAVYVYPEKDYREVLRLIDATSPYALTGFVHQRALYLSGTPNNDSEQNVSEDQTTCDHKFSAVCFVWQVQTTNLEVLTTSSGGRLRRP
;
A
#
# COMPACT_ATOMS: atom_id res chain seq x y z
N MET A 1 -50.03 13.64 -74.64
CA MET A 1 -49.48 14.95 -75.06
C MET A 1 -50.56 16.00 -74.80
N CYS A 2 -50.22 17.06 -74.08
CA CYS A 2 -51.00 18.29 -73.74
C CYS A 2 -52.24 18.08 -72.83
N VAL A 3 -52.35 18.57 -71.57
CA VAL A 3 -52.15 19.94 -70.99
C VAL A 3 -53.19 20.91 -71.60
N CYS A 4 -54.11 21.61 -70.91
CA CYS A 4 -54.16 22.23 -69.57
C CYS A 4 -55.62 22.64 -69.18
N VAL A 5 -55.96 22.59 -67.87
CA VAL A 5 -56.58 23.65 -66.98
C VAL A 5 -57.98 24.21 -67.34
N SER A 6 -58.99 24.42 -66.47
CA SER A 6 -59.14 24.66 -65.02
C SER A 6 -60.58 24.39 -64.57
N VAL A 7 -60.80 23.97 -63.31
CA VAL A 7 -61.70 24.55 -62.26
C VAL A 7 -61.64 23.58 -61.08
N SER A 8 -61.03 24.00 -59.96
CA SER A 8 -60.89 23.19 -58.75
C SER A 8 -61.79 23.76 -57.65
N VAL A 9 -62.70 22.95 -57.13
CA VAL A 9 -63.53 23.27 -55.96
C VAL A 9 -62.80 22.77 -54.71
N CYS A 10 -62.59 23.70 -53.78
CA CYS A 10 -61.85 23.54 -52.56
C CYS A 10 -62.67 22.78 -51.50
N VAL A 11 -62.13 21.67 -50.99
CA VAL A 11 -62.56 21.06 -49.72
C VAL A 11 -61.30 20.85 -48.87
N CYS A 12 -61.01 21.82 -47.99
CA CYS A 12 -59.98 21.70 -46.97
C CYS A 12 -60.51 20.88 -45.79
N VAL A 13 -60.00 19.66 -45.62
CA VAL A 13 -60.02 18.94 -44.34
C VAL A 13 -58.69 19.23 -43.65
N SER A 14 -58.75 20.06 -42.61
CA SER A 14 -57.59 20.38 -41.77
C SER A 14 -57.38 19.24 -40.77
N VAL A 15 -56.37 18.40 -41.01
CA VAL A 15 -55.89 17.41 -40.04
C VAL A 15 -54.85 18.11 -39.17
N CYS A 16 -55.29 18.58 -38.00
CA CYS A 16 -54.44 19.16 -36.98
C CYS A 16 -53.66 18.03 -36.28
N VAL A 17 -52.44 17.75 -36.75
CA VAL A 17 -51.52 16.86 -36.04
C VAL A 17 -50.89 17.65 -34.90
N CYS A 18 -51.48 17.54 -33.71
CA CYS A 18 -50.90 18.03 -32.47
C CYS A 18 -49.65 17.18 -32.16
N VAL A 19 -48.48 17.64 -32.63
CA VAL A 19 -47.20 17.14 -32.14
C VAL A 19 -47.00 17.73 -30.74
N CYS A 20 -47.44 16.99 -29.72
CA CYS A 20 -47.06 17.26 -28.34
C CYS A 20 -45.55 17.02 -28.23
N VAL A 21 -44.75 18.07 -28.40
CA VAL A 21 -43.35 18.07 -27.96
C VAL A 21 -43.40 18.06 -26.43
N CYS A 22 -43.43 16.88 -25.84
CA CYS A 22 -43.13 16.69 -24.43
C CYS A 22 -41.64 17.03 -24.25
N VAL A 23 -41.34 18.29 -23.99
CA VAL A 23 -40.08 18.70 -23.40
C VAL A 23 -40.07 18.13 -21.99
N CYS A 24 -39.58 16.89 -21.86
CA CYS A 24 -39.32 16.31 -20.56
C CYS A 24 -38.08 17.01 -20.00
N VAL A 25 -38.28 18.15 -19.35
CA VAL A 25 -37.28 18.74 -18.45
C VAL A 25 -37.22 17.83 -17.23
N CYS A 26 -36.57 16.68 -17.36
CA CYS A 26 -36.07 15.93 -16.23
C CYS A 26 -34.97 16.78 -15.60
N ARG A 27 -35.38 17.72 -14.73
CA ARG A 27 -34.50 18.25 -13.69
C ARG A 27 -34.01 17.03 -12.91
N PHE A 28 -32.79 16.58 -13.17
CA PHE A 28 -32.06 15.71 -12.27
C PHE A 28 -31.92 16.46 -10.95
N LYS A 29 -32.88 16.25 -10.03
CA LYS A 29 -32.67 16.57 -8.63
C LYS A 29 -31.57 15.62 -8.17
N THR A 30 -30.36 16.13 -8.05
CA THR A 30 -29.31 15.48 -7.27
C THR A 30 -29.85 15.39 -5.85
N PHE A 31 -30.32 14.20 -5.47
CA PHE A 31 -30.55 13.92 -4.07
C PHE A 31 -29.17 14.04 -3.40
N PRO A 32 -29.04 14.77 -2.27
CA PRO A 32 -27.81 14.71 -1.50
C PRO A 32 -27.67 13.27 -1.03
N CYS A 33 -26.82 12.51 -1.72
CA CYS A 33 -26.37 11.22 -1.23
C CYS A 33 -25.79 11.50 0.16
N ALA A 34 -26.38 10.89 1.20
CA ALA A 34 -25.96 11.08 2.58
C ALA A 34 -24.43 10.99 2.67
N ALA A 35 -23.81 11.79 3.54
CA ALA A 35 -22.36 11.72 3.74
C ALA A 35 -21.97 10.26 3.99
N VAL A 36 -21.06 9.73 3.17
CA VAL A 36 -20.57 8.35 3.33
C VAL A 36 -19.61 8.35 4.50
N GLU A 37 -20.09 7.89 5.65
CA GLU A 37 -19.27 7.74 6.84
C GLU A 37 -18.56 6.38 6.79
N VAL A 38 -17.24 6.42 6.93
CA VAL A 38 -16.38 5.23 7.05
C VAL A 38 -15.49 5.39 8.26
N LYS A 39 -15.16 4.26 8.89
CA LYS A 39 -14.23 4.18 10.02
C LYS A 39 -13.19 3.13 9.69
N ASN A 40 -12.02 3.25 10.32
CA ASN A 40 -11.02 2.20 10.27
C ASN A 40 -11.61 0.89 10.79
N GLU A 41 -11.30 -0.19 10.09
CA GLU A 41 -11.67 -1.54 10.48
C GLU A 41 -11.01 -1.90 11.81
N PRO A 42 -11.78 -2.41 12.81
CA PRO A 42 -11.19 -2.86 14.06
C PRO A 42 -10.18 -3.99 13.84
N ILE A 43 -9.03 -3.90 14.50
CA ILE A 43 -8.06 -5.00 14.59
C ILE A 43 -8.56 -6.01 15.63
N LEU A 44 -8.77 -7.25 15.19
CA LEU A 44 -9.21 -8.32 16.07
C LEU A 44 -8.07 -8.90 16.91
N SER A 45 -8.39 -9.41 18.10
CA SER A 45 -7.39 -9.79 19.10
C SER A 45 -6.86 -11.22 18.99
N PHE A 46 -7.63 -12.14 18.39
CA PHE A 46 -7.28 -13.57 18.25
C PHE A 46 -6.87 -14.27 19.56
N LYS A 47 -7.47 -13.84 20.67
CA LYS A 47 -7.30 -14.45 22.00
C LYS A 47 -7.78 -15.91 21.98
N GLU A 48 -7.28 -16.70 22.92
CA GLU A 48 -7.74 -18.08 23.09
C GLU A 48 -9.25 -18.12 23.32
N GLY A 49 -9.95 -19.01 22.61
CA GLY A 49 -11.41 -19.14 22.65
C GLY A 49 -12.21 -18.12 21.84
N SER A 50 -11.59 -17.10 21.25
CA SER A 50 -12.32 -16.11 20.45
C SER A 50 -12.81 -16.68 19.11
N HIS A 51 -13.95 -16.18 18.62
CA HIS A 51 -14.59 -16.68 17.40
C HIS A 51 -13.65 -16.55 16.19
N GLU A 52 -12.99 -15.41 16.03
CA GLU A 52 -12.05 -15.15 14.92
C GLU A 52 -10.85 -16.09 14.94
N ARG A 53 -10.39 -16.52 16.12
CA ARG A 53 -9.30 -17.51 16.25
C ARG A 53 -9.77 -18.89 15.81
N VAL A 54 -10.98 -19.30 16.20
CA VAL A 54 -11.56 -20.59 15.79
C VAL A 54 -11.71 -20.64 14.27
N GLU A 55 -12.26 -19.61 13.65
CA GLU A 55 -12.44 -19.55 12.20
C GLU A 55 -11.11 -19.52 11.46
N LEU A 56 -10.12 -18.77 11.95
CA LEU A 56 -8.78 -18.75 11.36
C LEU A 56 -8.10 -20.12 11.41
N LEU A 57 -8.22 -20.84 12.54
CA LEU A 57 -7.65 -22.19 12.65
C LEU A 57 -8.31 -23.18 11.69
N LYS A 58 -9.64 -23.07 11.49
CA LYS A 58 -10.36 -23.86 10.46
C LYS A 58 -9.86 -23.52 9.06
N ALA A 59 -9.70 -22.23 8.74
CA ALA A 59 -9.20 -21.78 7.45
C ALA A 59 -7.77 -22.31 7.18
N LEU A 60 -6.85 -22.18 8.15
CA LEU A 60 -5.49 -22.71 8.06
C LEU A 60 -5.47 -24.24 7.87
N ALA A 61 -6.31 -24.98 8.61
CA ALA A 61 -6.44 -26.42 8.45
C ALA A 61 -6.91 -26.80 7.04
N SER A 62 -7.81 -26.01 6.45
CA SER A 62 -8.33 -26.26 5.10
C SER A 62 -7.28 -26.02 4.00
N LEU A 63 -6.23 -25.25 4.25
CA LEU A 63 -5.13 -25.00 3.30
C LEU A 63 -3.96 -25.98 3.44
N LYS A 64 -3.88 -26.71 4.57
CA LYS A 64 -2.75 -27.59 4.87
C LYS A 64 -2.61 -28.70 3.83
N GLY A 65 -1.45 -28.78 3.18
CA GLY A 65 -1.14 -29.80 2.18
C GLY A 65 -1.93 -29.68 0.87
N ARG A 66 -2.66 -28.58 0.66
CA ARG A 66 -3.39 -28.32 -0.59
C ARG A 66 -2.62 -27.36 -1.49
N THR A 67 -2.78 -27.54 -2.79
CA THR A 67 -2.28 -26.63 -3.83
C THR A 67 -3.48 -26.10 -4.61
N GLU A 68 -3.71 -24.79 -4.56
CA GLU A 68 -4.75 -24.13 -5.36
C GLU A 68 -4.27 -23.97 -6.80
N GLU A 69 -5.10 -24.31 -7.78
CA GLU A 69 -4.82 -24.01 -9.19
C GLU A 69 -5.35 -22.62 -9.53
N ILE A 70 -4.46 -21.72 -9.93
CA ILE A 70 -4.75 -20.30 -10.16
C ILE A 70 -4.47 -19.97 -11.62
N PRO A 71 -5.50 -19.82 -12.47
CA PRO A 71 -5.32 -19.47 -13.87
C PRO A 71 -5.01 -17.98 -14.04
N CYS A 72 -4.54 -17.60 -15.23
CA CYS A 72 -4.76 -16.23 -15.70
C CYS A 72 -6.27 -16.02 -15.93
N VAL A 73 -6.78 -14.82 -15.69
CA VAL A 73 -8.20 -14.51 -15.96
C VAL A 73 -8.30 -13.32 -16.89
N VAL A 74 -8.86 -13.56 -18.08
CA VAL A 74 -9.14 -12.54 -19.10
C VAL A 74 -10.65 -12.50 -19.35
N GLY A 75 -11.31 -11.46 -18.86
CA GLY A 75 -12.77 -11.41 -18.82
C GLY A 75 -13.32 -12.45 -17.84
N ASP A 76 -14.05 -13.43 -18.36
CA ASP A 76 -14.51 -14.62 -17.64
C ASP A 76 -13.70 -15.88 -17.98
N GLU A 77 -12.76 -15.77 -18.91
CA GLU A 77 -11.98 -16.91 -19.39
C GLU A 77 -10.83 -17.21 -18.42
N HIS A 78 -10.80 -18.44 -17.91
CA HIS A 78 -9.67 -18.98 -17.16
C HIS A 78 -8.65 -19.58 -18.16
N VAL A 79 -7.49 -18.94 -18.29
CA VAL A 79 -6.48 -19.28 -19.29
C VAL A 79 -5.25 -19.90 -18.63
N TRP A 80 -4.76 -20.99 -19.21
CA TRP A 80 -3.52 -21.65 -18.83
C TRP A 80 -2.50 -21.59 -19.96
N THR A 81 -1.27 -21.18 -19.64
CA THR A 81 -0.13 -21.26 -20.55
C THR A 81 0.76 -22.45 -20.18
N LYS A 82 1.76 -22.73 -21.01
CA LYS A 82 2.74 -23.80 -20.74
C LYS A 82 3.76 -23.43 -19.66
N ASP A 83 3.91 -22.13 -19.34
CA ASP A 83 4.88 -21.66 -18.36
C ASP A 83 4.30 -21.76 -16.93
N ILE A 84 4.31 -22.99 -16.40
CA ILE A 84 3.78 -23.31 -15.08
C ILE A 84 4.76 -22.89 -13.98
N ARG A 85 4.22 -22.24 -12.96
CA ARG A 85 4.91 -21.74 -11.77
C ARG A 85 4.21 -22.21 -10.50
N TYR A 86 4.90 -22.09 -9.38
CA TYR A 86 4.39 -22.46 -8.07
C TYR A 86 4.68 -21.37 -7.04
N GLN A 87 3.68 -21.06 -6.23
CA GLN A 87 3.89 -20.35 -4.97
C GLN A 87 4.20 -21.39 -3.90
N LEU A 88 5.34 -21.24 -3.23
CA LEU A 88 5.72 -22.08 -2.11
C LEU A 88 5.35 -21.41 -0.79
N SER A 89 5.05 -22.19 0.24
CA SER A 89 4.93 -21.66 1.59
C SER A 89 6.33 -21.29 2.09
N PRO A 90 6.59 -20.03 2.50
CA PRO A 90 7.95 -19.63 2.85
C PRO A 90 8.55 -20.50 3.97
N PHE A 91 7.85 -20.64 5.09
CA PHE A 91 8.32 -21.43 6.25
C PHE A 91 8.26 -22.96 6.06
N ASN A 92 7.76 -23.44 4.91
CA ASN A 92 7.77 -24.84 4.52
C ASN A 92 7.76 -24.94 2.98
N HIS A 93 8.89 -24.70 2.34
CA HIS A 93 8.96 -24.54 0.87
C HIS A 93 8.65 -25.84 0.09
N SER A 94 8.58 -26.99 0.78
CA SER A 94 8.04 -28.24 0.22
C SER A 94 6.53 -28.17 -0.06
N HIS A 95 5.80 -27.32 0.66
CA HIS A 95 4.37 -27.10 0.44
C HIS A 95 4.15 -26.09 -0.68
N LYS A 96 3.72 -26.60 -1.83
CA LYS A 96 3.21 -25.81 -2.95
C LYS A 96 1.82 -25.29 -2.62
N VAL A 97 1.70 -24.01 -2.28
CA VAL A 97 0.43 -23.37 -1.88
C VAL A 97 -0.44 -23.12 -3.11
N ALA A 98 0.16 -22.71 -4.22
CA ALA A 98 -0.53 -22.53 -5.48
C ALA A 98 0.29 -23.02 -6.68
N LYS A 99 -0.40 -23.50 -7.70
CA LYS A 99 0.11 -23.72 -9.06
C LYS A 99 -0.54 -22.67 -9.95
N PHE A 100 0.24 -21.93 -10.70
CA PHE A 100 -0.25 -20.91 -11.62
C PHE A 100 0.56 -20.92 -12.92
N CYS A 101 0.23 -20.08 -13.88
CA CYS A 101 1.00 -19.93 -15.12
C CYS A 101 1.31 -18.47 -15.40
N TYR A 102 2.42 -18.19 -16.07
CA TYR A 102 2.70 -16.86 -16.58
C TYR A 102 1.97 -16.61 -17.90
N ALA A 103 1.32 -15.45 -18.01
CA ALA A 103 0.83 -14.92 -19.27
C ALA A 103 2.01 -14.59 -20.18
N ASP A 104 1.94 -15.08 -21.43
CA ASP A 104 2.84 -14.68 -22.49
C ASP A 104 2.41 -13.32 -23.09
N LYS A 105 3.23 -12.79 -23.99
CA LYS A 105 3.00 -11.50 -24.62
C LYS A 105 1.66 -11.47 -25.37
N GLU A 106 1.30 -12.57 -26.02
CA GLU A 106 0.07 -12.76 -26.77
C GLU A 106 -1.16 -12.66 -25.86
N LEU A 107 -1.14 -13.36 -24.71
CA LEU A 107 -2.23 -13.30 -23.73
C LEU A 107 -2.35 -11.92 -23.09
N ILE A 108 -1.22 -11.26 -22.78
CA ILE A 108 -1.22 -9.89 -22.26
C ILE A 108 -1.87 -8.94 -23.27
N ASN A 109 -1.50 -9.01 -24.56
CA ASN A 109 -2.10 -8.19 -25.61
C ASN A 109 -3.60 -8.47 -25.80
N LYS A 110 -4.02 -9.74 -25.72
CA LYS A 110 -5.46 -10.11 -25.73
C LYS A 110 -6.20 -9.45 -24.57
N ALA A 111 -5.59 -9.45 -23.37
CA ALA A 111 -6.17 -8.83 -22.19
C ALA A 111 -6.24 -7.30 -22.30
N ILE A 112 -5.23 -6.65 -22.87
CA ILE A 112 -5.24 -5.20 -23.19
C ILE A 112 -6.44 -4.88 -24.08
N ALA A 113 -6.58 -5.58 -25.21
CA ALA A 113 -7.65 -5.33 -26.17
C ALA A 113 -9.04 -5.50 -25.53
N ALA A 114 -9.25 -6.57 -24.75
CA ALA A 114 -10.51 -6.83 -24.06
C ALA A 114 -10.83 -5.76 -22.99
N SER A 115 -9.82 -5.32 -22.23
CA SER A 115 -9.99 -4.26 -21.24
C SER A 115 -10.32 -2.91 -21.89
N VAL A 116 -9.59 -2.50 -22.92
CA VAL A 116 -9.85 -1.23 -23.63
C VAL A 116 -11.27 -1.22 -24.23
N ALA A 117 -11.76 -2.35 -24.73
CA ALA A 117 -13.12 -2.48 -25.26
C ALA A 117 -14.20 -2.30 -24.17
N ALA A 118 -13.98 -2.80 -22.96
CA ALA A 118 -14.92 -2.68 -21.83
C ALA A 118 -14.89 -1.32 -21.12
N ARG A 119 -13.81 -0.54 -21.32
CA ARG A 119 -13.53 0.68 -20.55
C ARG A 119 -14.65 1.72 -20.60
N LYS A 120 -15.19 2.00 -21.80
CA LYS A 120 -16.14 3.11 -21.98
C LYS A 120 -17.43 2.90 -21.19
N GLU A 121 -17.97 1.69 -21.19
CA GLU A 121 -19.17 1.35 -20.42
C GLU A 121 -18.93 1.49 -18.92
N TRP A 122 -17.75 1.04 -18.45
CA TRP A 122 -17.38 1.12 -17.05
C TRP A 122 -17.13 2.56 -16.56
N ASP A 123 -16.45 3.37 -17.37
CA ASP A 123 -16.18 4.79 -17.09
C ASP A 123 -17.47 5.61 -16.99
N LEU A 124 -18.46 5.30 -17.85
CA LEU A 124 -19.77 5.96 -17.85
C LEU A 124 -20.69 5.52 -16.71
N LYS A 125 -20.39 4.42 -16.01
CA LYS A 125 -21.14 4.00 -14.82
C LYS A 125 -20.97 5.06 -13.70
N PRO A 126 -22.04 5.43 -12.96
CA PRO A 126 -21.91 6.36 -11.83
C PRO A 126 -20.83 5.90 -10.83
N VAL A 127 -20.10 6.85 -10.24
CA VAL A 127 -19.03 6.52 -9.29
C VAL A 127 -19.58 5.80 -8.06
N GLU A 128 -20.81 6.13 -7.66
CA GLU A 128 -21.53 5.49 -6.56
C GLU A 128 -21.73 4.01 -6.83
N ASP A 129 -22.15 3.63 -8.03
CA ASP A 129 -22.35 2.23 -8.42
C ASP A 129 -21.02 1.45 -8.44
N ARG A 130 -19.94 2.08 -8.92
CA ARG A 130 -18.60 1.49 -8.86
C ARG A 130 -18.12 1.33 -7.41
N ALA A 131 -18.37 2.34 -6.57
CA ALA A 131 -18.04 2.35 -5.16
C ALA A 131 -18.81 1.29 -4.37
N GLN A 132 -20.08 1.01 -4.70
CA GLN A 132 -20.87 -0.05 -4.05
C GLN A 132 -20.22 -1.44 -4.18
N ILE A 133 -19.61 -1.75 -5.32
CA ILE A 133 -18.88 -3.02 -5.51
C ILE A 133 -17.70 -3.11 -4.53
N ILE A 134 -16.98 -2.00 -4.35
CA ILE A 134 -15.81 -1.92 -3.46
C ILE A 134 -16.23 -1.96 -1.98
N PHE A 135 -17.30 -1.26 -1.60
CA PHE A 135 -17.88 -1.35 -0.25
C PHE A 135 -18.32 -2.77 0.09
N LYS A 136 -19.03 -3.43 -0.85
CA LYS A 136 -19.45 -4.81 -0.67
C LYS A 136 -18.27 -5.76 -0.52
N ALA A 137 -17.19 -5.56 -1.29
CA ALA A 137 -15.97 -6.35 -1.14
C ALA A 137 -15.33 -6.16 0.24
N ALA A 138 -15.28 -4.92 0.74
CA ALA A 138 -14.82 -4.63 2.11
C ALA A 138 -15.66 -5.36 3.17
N ASP A 139 -16.99 -5.37 3.06
CA ASP A 139 -17.85 -6.06 4.03
C ASP A 139 -17.72 -7.59 3.96
N VAL A 140 -17.56 -8.14 2.75
CA VAL A 140 -17.29 -9.57 2.55
C VAL A 140 -15.96 -9.98 3.18
N ILE A 141 -14.92 -9.14 3.09
CA ILE A 141 -13.63 -9.38 3.74
C ILE A 141 -13.73 -9.17 5.25
N SER A 142 -14.46 -8.16 5.71
CA SER A 142 -14.65 -7.86 7.15
C SER A 142 -15.33 -9.02 7.88
N GLY A 143 -16.33 -9.65 7.24
CA GLY A 143 -17.06 -10.79 7.79
C GLY A 143 -16.63 -12.14 7.22
N PRO A 144 -17.39 -12.72 6.26
CA PRO A 144 -17.32 -14.15 5.94
C PRO A 144 -16.00 -14.61 5.30
N ARG A 145 -15.23 -13.73 4.66
CA ARG A 145 -13.97 -14.10 3.99
C ARG A 145 -12.71 -13.71 4.79
N ARG A 146 -12.85 -13.11 5.98
CA ARG A 146 -11.71 -12.66 6.80
C ARG A 146 -10.74 -13.79 7.11
N ALA A 147 -11.24 -14.92 7.61
CA ALA A 147 -10.41 -16.04 8.00
C ALA A 147 -9.67 -16.68 6.80
N GLU A 148 -10.33 -16.77 5.64
CA GLU A 148 -9.72 -17.30 4.42
C GLU A 148 -8.55 -16.43 3.96
N ILE A 149 -8.77 -15.11 3.84
CA ILE A 149 -7.75 -14.22 3.31
C ILE A 149 -6.55 -14.15 4.26
N LEU A 150 -6.79 -14.08 5.58
CA LEU A 150 -5.73 -14.17 6.59
C LEU A 150 -4.94 -15.47 6.46
N ALA A 151 -5.62 -16.63 6.38
CA ALA A 151 -4.94 -17.92 6.27
C ALA A 151 -4.10 -18.02 4.99
N LYS A 152 -4.59 -17.54 3.85
CA LYS A 152 -3.84 -17.53 2.59
C LYS A 152 -2.63 -16.60 2.64
N THR A 153 -2.77 -15.43 3.24
CA THR A 153 -1.66 -14.50 3.46
C THR A 153 -0.62 -15.09 4.42
N MET A 154 -1.04 -15.72 5.50
CA MET A 154 -0.13 -16.39 6.45
C MET A 154 0.65 -17.51 5.76
N ILE A 155 -0.04 -18.46 5.12
CA ILE A 155 0.59 -19.64 4.52
C ILE A 155 1.43 -19.28 3.30
N GLY A 156 0.93 -18.39 2.44
CA GLY A 156 1.54 -18.04 1.16
C GLY A 156 2.65 -16.99 1.26
N GLN A 157 2.59 -16.09 2.24
CA GLN A 157 3.55 -14.99 2.42
C GLN A 157 4.35 -15.11 3.74
N GLY A 158 4.04 -16.06 4.61
CA GLY A 158 4.77 -16.27 5.88
C GLY A 158 4.42 -15.28 6.98
N LYS A 159 3.26 -14.62 6.91
CA LYS A 159 2.80 -13.69 7.94
C LYS A 159 2.37 -14.40 9.21
N THR A 160 2.60 -13.75 10.36
CA THR A 160 1.93 -14.11 11.62
C THR A 160 0.48 -13.62 11.59
N VAL A 161 -0.35 -14.09 12.53
CA VAL A 161 -1.78 -13.71 12.62
C VAL A 161 -1.95 -12.20 12.63
N VAL A 162 -1.26 -11.48 13.52
CA VAL A 162 -1.38 -10.02 13.63
C VAL A 162 -0.90 -9.32 12.35
N GLN A 163 0.15 -9.81 11.70
CA GLN A 163 0.67 -9.20 10.47
C GLN A 163 -0.27 -9.44 9.27
N ALA A 164 -0.97 -10.57 9.23
CA ALA A 164 -1.99 -10.83 8.22
C ALA A 164 -3.29 -10.05 8.50
N GLU A 165 -3.68 -9.93 9.77
CA GLU A 165 -4.85 -9.17 10.20
C GLU A 165 -4.75 -7.68 9.86
N ILE A 166 -3.62 -7.04 10.17
CA ILE A 166 -3.44 -5.61 9.89
C ILE A 166 -3.31 -5.33 8.39
N ASP A 167 -2.90 -6.31 7.58
CA ASP A 167 -2.71 -6.20 6.12
C ASP A 167 -3.97 -6.65 5.36
N ALA A 168 -4.16 -7.96 5.26
CA ALA A 168 -5.13 -8.58 4.36
C ALA A 168 -6.59 -8.35 4.77
N ALA A 169 -6.82 -8.00 6.04
CA ALA A 169 -8.12 -7.52 6.49
C ALA A 169 -8.10 -6.00 6.65
N ALA A 170 -7.57 -5.48 7.75
CA ALA A 170 -7.83 -4.09 8.15
C ALA A 170 -7.40 -3.07 7.10
N GLU A 171 -6.14 -3.12 6.64
CA GLU A 171 -5.63 -2.20 5.63
C GLU A 171 -6.35 -2.34 4.28
N LEU A 172 -6.64 -3.56 3.82
CA LEU A 172 -7.37 -3.77 2.57
C LEU A 172 -8.83 -3.26 2.64
N ILE A 173 -9.51 -3.55 3.75
CA ILE A 173 -10.87 -3.06 4.03
C ILE A 173 -10.87 -1.54 4.09
N ASP A 174 -9.88 -0.95 4.76
CA ASP A 174 -9.74 0.50 4.87
C ASP A 174 -9.46 1.14 3.51
N PHE A 175 -8.55 0.59 2.70
CA PHE A 175 -8.36 1.08 1.33
C PHE A 175 -9.66 1.08 0.54
N PHE A 176 -10.42 -0.01 0.60
CA PHE A 176 -11.69 -0.12 -0.11
C PHE A 176 -12.72 0.90 0.39
N ARG A 177 -12.93 1.00 1.70
CA ARG A 177 -13.92 1.93 2.27
C ARG A 177 -13.52 3.39 2.09
N PHE A 178 -12.29 3.76 2.43
CA PHE A 178 -11.82 5.13 2.35
C PHE A 178 -11.68 5.59 0.90
N ASN A 179 -11.15 4.79 -0.03
CA ASN A 179 -11.06 5.20 -1.43
C ASN A 179 -12.45 5.35 -2.07
N ALA A 180 -13.39 4.45 -1.76
CA ALA A 180 -14.77 4.56 -2.23
C ALA A 180 -15.44 5.84 -1.71
N LYS A 181 -15.27 6.16 -0.41
CA LYS A 181 -15.71 7.43 0.16
C LYS A 181 -15.07 8.63 -0.56
N HIS A 182 -13.75 8.63 -0.71
CA HIS A 182 -13.02 9.73 -1.34
C HIS A 182 -13.43 9.93 -2.80
N ALA A 183 -13.69 8.86 -3.56
CA ALA A 183 -14.16 8.93 -4.93
C ALA A 183 -15.55 9.58 -5.07
N ILE A 184 -16.46 9.29 -4.13
CA ILE A 184 -17.80 9.90 -4.07
C ILE A 184 -17.68 11.37 -3.63
N GLU A 185 -16.93 11.66 -2.58
CA GLU A 185 -16.72 13.03 -2.09
C GLU A 185 -16.04 13.92 -3.13
N LEU A 186 -15.14 13.35 -3.93
CA LEU A 186 -14.47 14.07 -5.01
C LEU A 186 -15.46 14.63 -6.03
N GLN A 187 -16.58 13.96 -6.33
CA GLN A 187 -17.59 14.49 -7.26
C GLN A 187 -18.22 15.81 -6.79
N ARG A 188 -18.18 16.08 -5.48
CA ARG A 188 -18.73 17.32 -4.89
C ARG A 188 -17.86 18.55 -5.14
N GLN A 189 -16.60 18.34 -5.56
CA GLN A 189 -15.70 19.41 -5.96
C GLN A 189 -16.11 19.88 -7.37
N GLN A 190 -16.94 20.93 -7.42
CA GLN A 190 -17.47 21.50 -8.66
C GLN A 190 -17.04 22.97 -8.82
N PRO A 191 -16.81 23.45 -10.06
CA PRO A 191 -16.54 24.85 -10.33
C PRO A 191 -17.76 25.73 -10.01
N LEU A 192 -17.52 27.03 -9.84
CA LEU A 192 -18.60 28.00 -9.71
C LEU A 192 -19.33 28.17 -11.04
N ASP A 193 -20.65 28.34 -10.97
CA ASP A 193 -21.45 28.82 -12.09
C ASP A 193 -21.27 30.33 -12.27
N ALA A 194 -21.47 30.81 -13.50
CA ALA A 194 -21.54 32.22 -13.83
C ALA A 194 -22.95 32.54 -14.35
N GLU A 195 -23.34 33.82 -14.36
CA GLU A 195 -24.65 34.19 -14.88
C GLU A 195 -24.82 33.72 -16.33
N GLY A 196 -25.90 32.99 -16.61
CA GLY A 196 -26.18 32.42 -17.94
C GLY A 196 -25.35 31.19 -18.32
N SER A 197 -24.49 30.66 -17.44
CA SER A 197 -23.65 29.48 -17.70
C SER A 197 -23.67 28.50 -16.53
N THR A 198 -23.80 27.21 -16.82
CA THR A 198 -23.62 26.13 -15.84
C THR A 198 -22.34 25.36 -16.14
N ASN A 199 -21.46 25.28 -15.16
CA ASN A 199 -20.20 24.57 -15.26
C ASN A 199 -20.32 23.22 -14.53
N THR A 200 -19.78 22.17 -15.11
CA THR A 200 -19.76 20.84 -14.46
C THR A 200 -18.43 20.17 -14.74
N LEU A 201 -17.78 19.69 -13.69
CA LEU A 201 -16.55 18.93 -13.77
C LEU A 201 -16.89 17.43 -13.75
N LEU A 202 -16.46 16.73 -14.80
CA LEU A 202 -16.56 15.27 -14.92
C LEU A 202 -15.21 14.62 -14.62
N TYR A 203 -15.16 13.83 -13.56
CA TYR A 203 -13.99 13.04 -13.19
C TYR A 203 -13.92 11.74 -14.01
N ARG A 204 -13.41 11.86 -15.24
CA ARG A 204 -13.23 10.74 -16.16
C ARG A 204 -12.14 9.78 -15.68
N GLY A 205 -12.32 8.49 -15.92
CA GLY A 205 -11.23 7.53 -15.95
C GLY A 205 -10.22 7.89 -17.05
N LEU A 206 -9.00 7.37 -16.94
CA LEU A 206 -7.98 7.58 -17.97
C LEU A 206 -8.37 6.81 -19.23
N GLU A 207 -8.12 7.40 -20.39
CA GLU A 207 -8.35 6.74 -21.67
C GLU A 207 -7.20 5.78 -21.97
N GLY A 208 -7.51 4.48 -22.03
CA GLY A 208 -6.54 3.40 -22.17
C GLY A 208 -6.69 2.38 -21.04
N PHE A 209 -5.58 1.76 -20.62
CA PHE A 209 -5.56 0.84 -19.47
C PHE A 209 -4.47 1.20 -18.47
N VAL A 210 -4.63 0.73 -17.23
CA VAL A 210 -3.64 0.85 -16.16
C VAL A 210 -2.97 -0.50 -15.91
N ALA A 211 -1.64 -0.52 -15.86
CA ALA A 211 -0.88 -1.69 -15.43
C ALA A 211 -0.64 -1.62 -13.91
N ALA A 212 -1.25 -2.53 -13.15
CA ALA A 212 -1.03 -2.64 -11.71
C ALA A 212 0.00 -3.73 -11.42
N VAL A 213 1.15 -3.35 -10.85
CA VAL A 213 2.25 -4.27 -10.54
C VAL A 213 2.47 -4.29 -9.04
N ALA A 214 2.04 -5.39 -8.41
CA ALA A 214 1.99 -5.51 -6.95
C ALA A 214 3.20 -6.25 -6.35
N PRO A 215 3.61 -5.89 -5.11
CA PRO A 215 4.70 -6.55 -4.39
C PRO A 215 4.17 -7.77 -3.61
N PHE A 216 5.06 -8.50 -2.95
CA PHE A 216 4.68 -9.69 -2.16
C PHE A 216 4.30 -9.38 -0.72
N ASN A 217 4.74 -8.25 -0.19
CA ASN A 217 4.80 -8.00 1.25
C ASN A 217 3.47 -7.59 1.86
N PHE A 218 2.52 -7.07 1.07
CA PHE A 218 1.17 -6.72 1.52
C PHE A 218 0.13 -7.17 0.51
N THR A 219 -0.84 -7.95 0.99
CA THR A 219 -2.02 -8.35 0.22
C THR A 219 -2.89 -7.14 -0.09
N ALA A 220 -2.98 -6.20 0.88
CA ALA A 220 -3.74 -4.97 0.75
C ALA A 220 -3.23 -4.09 -0.40
N ILE A 221 -1.92 -3.94 -0.54
CA ILE A 221 -1.31 -3.15 -1.63
C ILE A 221 -1.72 -3.73 -2.99
N GLY A 222 -1.70 -5.05 -3.17
CA GLY A 222 -2.17 -5.67 -4.42
C GLY A 222 -3.61 -5.32 -4.75
N GLY A 223 -4.52 -5.47 -3.78
CA GLY A 223 -5.93 -5.09 -3.92
C GLY A 223 -6.12 -3.60 -4.20
N ASN A 224 -5.36 -2.72 -3.53
CA ASN A 224 -5.43 -1.27 -3.71
C ASN A 224 -4.89 -0.81 -5.07
N LEU A 225 -3.73 -1.34 -5.51
CA LEU A 225 -3.09 -0.93 -6.76
C LEU A 225 -3.98 -1.22 -7.97
N ALA A 226 -4.74 -2.32 -7.93
CA ALA A 226 -5.71 -2.67 -8.98
C ALA A 226 -7.11 -2.07 -8.75
N GLY A 227 -7.61 -2.12 -7.51
CA GLY A 227 -8.96 -1.70 -7.16
C GLY A 227 -9.17 -0.19 -7.27
N THR A 228 -8.20 0.63 -6.90
CA THR A 228 -8.34 2.09 -6.90
C THR A 228 -8.45 2.69 -8.29
N PRO A 229 -7.60 2.33 -9.28
CA PRO A 229 -7.84 2.73 -10.67
C PRO A 229 -9.18 2.22 -11.19
N ALA A 230 -9.56 0.96 -10.89
CA ALA A 230 -10.84 0.40 -11.33
C ALA A 230 -12.04 1.20 -10.78
N LEU A 231 -12.02 1.56 -9.49
CA LEU A 231 -13.02 2.43 -8.85
C LEU A 231 -13.18 3.77 -9.57
N MET A 232 -12.08 4.35 -10.05
CA MET A 232 -12.07 5.63 -10.78
C MET A 232 -12.42 5.49 -12.28
N GLY A 233 -13.04 4.37 -12.70
CA GLY A 233 -13.50 4.18 -14.08
C GLY A 233 -12.43 3.66 -15.04
N ASN A 234 -11.25 3.26 -14.56
CA ASN A 234 -10.22 2.66 -15.39
C ASN A 234 -10.43 1.15 -15.55
N VAL A 235 -9.77 0.58 -16.55
CA VAL A 235 -9.58 -0.87 -16.68
C VAL A 235 -8.12 -1.22 -16.41
N VAL A 236 -7.88 -2.40 -15.85
CA VAL A 236 -6.62 -2.72 -15.19
C VAL A 236 -6.11 -4.09 -15.60
N LEU A 237 -4.82 -4.16 -15.93
CA LEU A 237 -4.08 -5.41 -16.00
C LEU A 237 -3.30 -5.56 -14.68
N TRP A 238 -3.74 -6.49 -13.84
CA TRP A 238 -3.11 -6.74 -12.55
C TRP A 238 -2.12 -7.89 -12.67
N LYS A 239 -0.83 -7.56 -12.57
CA LYS A 239 0.26 -8.52 -12.36
C LYS A 239 0.54 -8.63 -10.85
N PRO A 240 0.00 -9.64 -10.16
CA PRO A 240 0.34 -9.88 -8.76
C PRO A 240 1.81 -10.29 -8.59
N SER A 241 2.26 -10.37 -7.34
CA SER A 241 3.53 -11.01 -7.01
C SER A 241 3.37 -12.52 -6.95
N ASP A 242 4.34 -13.25 -7.49
CA ASP A 242 4.39 -14.71 -7.50
C ASP A 242 4.29 -15.32 -6.10
N THR A 243 4.92 -14.65 -5.12
CA THR A 243 4.96 -15.09 -3.72
C THR A 243 3.77 -14.58 -2.90
N ALA A 244 2.79 -13.91 -3.52
CA ALA A 244 1.51 -13.52 -2.90
C ALA A 244 0.30 -14.00 -3.72
N MET A 245 0.48 -14.99 -4.59
CA MET A 245 -0.49 -15.40 -5.61
C MET A 245 -1.84 -15.84 -5.03
N SER A 246 -1.82 -16.75 -4.04
CA SER A 246 -3.05 -17.32 -3.46
C SER A 246 -3.91 -16.26 -2.77
N ALA A 247 -3.31 -15.35 -2.00
CA ALA A 247 -4.05 -14.27 -1.35
C ALA A 247 -4.56 -13.25 -2.39
N SER A 248 -3.74 -12.87 -3.36
CA SER A 248 -4.11 -11.96 -4.47
C SER A 248 -5.29 -12.51 -5.27
N TYR A 249 -5.29 -13.80 -5.59
CA TYR A 249 -6.38 -14.43 -6.32
C TYR A 249 -7.67 -14.51 -5.48
N SER A 250 -7.59 -14.66 -4.15
CA SER A 250 -8.78 -14.54 -3.29
C SER A 250 -9.35 -13.12 -3.30
N VAL A 251 -8.52 -12.08 -3.25
CA VAL A 251 -9.00 -10.69 -3.41
C VAL A 251 -9.66 -10.50 -4.76
N TYR A 252 -9.04 -11.00 -5.84
CA TYR A 252 -9.61 -10.95 -7.18
C TYR A 252 -10.99 -11.61 -7.23
N LYS A 253 -11.12 -12.84 -6.74
CA LYS A 253 -12.39 -13.57 -6.69
C LYS A 253 -13.46 -12.82 -5.90
N ILE A 254 -13.11 -12.27 -4.73
CA ILE A 254 -14.04 -11.47 -3.92
C ILE A 254 -14.55 -10.26 -4.71
N LEU A 255 -13.68 -9.52 -5.41
CA LEU A 255 -14.11 -8.40 -6.25
C LEU A 255 -15.08 -8.86 -7.34
N ARG A 256 -14.80 -9.98 -8.02
CA ARG A 256 -15.68 -10.57 -9.04
C ARG A 256 -17.04 -10.99 -8.46
N GLU A 257 -17.05 -11.71 -7.34
CA GLU A 257 -18.25 -12.14 -6.60
C GLU A 257 -19.09 -10.94 -6.10
N CYS A 258 -18.44 -9.81 -5.82
CA CYS A 258 -19.10 -8.58 -5.40
C CYS A 258 -19.68 -7.76 -6.56
N GLY A 259 -19.47 -8.18 -7.81
CA GLY A 259 -20.06 -7.57 -8.99
C GLY A 259 -19.08 -6.79 -9.86
N MET A 260 -17.76 -6.92 -9.66
CA MET A 260 -16.77 -6.38 -10.60
C MET A 260 -16.97 -7.03 -11.98
N PRO A 261 -17.33 -6.25 -13.02
CA PRO A 261 -17.60 -6.80 -14.34
C PRO A 261 -16.37 -7.49 -14.96
N PRO A 262 -16.57 -8.42 -15.91
CA PRO A 262 -15.47 -8.96 -16.69
C PRO A 262 -14.71 -7.83 -17.41
N ASN A 263 -13.42 -8.06 -17.66
CA ASN A 263 -12.51 -7.16 -18.37
C ASN A 263 -12.14 -5.85 -17.66
N ILE A 264 -12.71 -5.55 -16.48
CA ILE A 264 -12.33 -4.37 -15.69
C ILE A 264 -11.01 -4.58 -14.97
N ILE A 265 -10.83 -5.75 -14.34
CA ILE A 265 -9.55 -6.17 -13.79
C ILE A 265 -9.22 -7.53 -14.42
N GLN A 266 -8.11 -7.59 -15.15
CA GLN A 266 -7.55 -8.82 -15.68
C GLN A 266 -6.51 -9.35 -14.68
N PHE A 267 -6.62 -10.61 -14.28
CA PHE A 267 -5.67 -11.23 -13.35
C PHE A 267 -4.58 -11.95 -14.15
N LEU A 268 -3.41 -11.32 -14.27
CA LEU A 268 -2.35 -11.74 -15.19
C LEU A 268 -1.02 -11.94 -14.46
N PRO A 269 -0.83 -13.06 -13.74
CA PRO A 269 0.50 -13.50 -13.36
C PRO A 269 1.39 -13.55 -14.61
N ALA A 270 2.59 -12.97 -14.55
CA ALA A 270 3.48 -12.91 -15.70
C ALA A 270 4.92 -12.68 -15.24
N ASP A 271 5.89 -13.06 -16.06
CA ASP A 271 7.27 -12.66 -15.88
C ASP A 271 7.39 -11.12 -15.90
N GLY A 272 8.17 -10.56 -14.98
CA GLY A 272 8.24 -9.10 -14.77
C GLY A 272 8.73 -8.33 -15.99
N PRO A 273 9.89 -8.70 -16.57
CA PRO A 273 10.35 -8.22 -17.87
C PRO A 273 9.29 -8.33 -18.97
N VAL A 274 8.77 -9.53 -19.24
CA VAL A 274 7.77 -9.75 -20.30
C VAL A 274 6.53 -8.87 -20.12
N PHE A 275 5.99 -8.78 -18.91
CA PHE A 275 4.85 -7.93 -18.60
C PHE A 275 5.14 -6.45 -18.84
N GLY A 276 6.26 -5.95 -18.31
CA GLY A 276 6.68 -4.56 -18.49
C GLY A 276 6.88 -4.20 -19.96
N ASP A 277 7.53 -5.08 -20.71
CA ASP A 277 7.81 -4.88 -22.13
C ASP A 277 6.52 -4.90 -22.96
N ALA A 278 5.56 -5.78 -22.65
CA ALA A 278 4.28 -5.84 -23.33
C ALA A 278 3.41 -4.61 -23.05
N VAL A 279 3.25 -4.21 -21.79
CA VAL A 279 2.38 -3.06 -21.43
C VAL A 279 2.97 -1.73 -21.89
N THR A 280 4.30 -1.55 -21.84
CA THR A 280 4.96 -0.31 -22.31
C THR A 280 5.07 -0.22 -23.83
N ALA A 281 4.85 -1.31 -24.56
CA ALA A 281 4.81 -1.30 -26.03
C ALA A 281 3.40 -1.00 -26.60
N SER A 282 2.38 -0.83 -25.75
CA SER A 282 1.01 -0.58 -26.20
C SER A 282 0.69 0.92 -26.26
N GLU A 283 0.18 1.40 -27.40
CA GLU A 283 -0.30 2.79 -27.58
C GLU A 283 -1.40 3.21 -26.56
N HIS A 284 -2.11 2.22 -26.01
CA HIS A 284 -3.19 2.40 -25.05
C HIS A 284 -2.75 2.44 -23.57
N LEU A 285 -1.46 2.38 -23.26
CA LEU A 285 -1.03 2.49 -21.87
C LEU A 285 -1.37 3.90 -21.33
N ALA A 286 -2.19 3.96 -20.29
CA ALA A 286 -2.62 5.21 -19.67
C ALA A 286 -1.94 5.44 -18.31
N GLY A 287 -1.47 4.38 -17.66
CA GLY A 287 -0.71 4.51 -16.43
C GLY A 287 -0.14 3.21 -15.91
N ILE A 288 0.83 3.34 -15.01
CA ILE A 288 1.44 2.25 -14.25
C ILE A 288 1.26 2.58 -12.79
N ASN A 289 0.63 1.67 -12.04
CA ASN A 289 0.51 1.74 -10.58
C ASN A 289 1.40 0.64 -9.98
N PHE A 290 2.56 1.04 -9.47
CA PHE A 290 3.64 0.14 -9.12
C PHE A 290 4.02 0.25 -7.65
N THR A 291 4.24 -0.89 -7.02
CA THR A 291 5.03 -0.96 -5.78
C THR A 291 6.04 -2.09 -5.90
N GLY A 292 7.30 -1.79 -5.58
CA GLY A 292 8.40 -2.74 -5.71
C GLY A 292 9.76 -2.08 -5.66
N SER A 293 10.76 -2.65 -6.32
CA SER A 293 12.13 -2.13 -6.22
C SER A 293 12.38 -0.88 -7.08
N MET A 294 13.19 0.06 -6.59
CA MET A 294 13.70 1.23 -7.33
C MET A 294 14.22 0.91 -8.75
N PRO A 295 15.08 -0.11 -8.98
CA PRO A 295 15.59 -0.40 -10.33
C PRO A 295 14.50 -0.76 -11.32
N THR A 296 13.51 -1.56 -10.90
CA THR A 296 12.37 -1.95 -11.75
C THR A 296 11.49 -0.76 -12.10
N PHE A 297 11.19 0.12 -11.14
CA PHE A 297 10.41 1.34 -11.43
C PHE A 297 11.15 2.26 -12.40
N LYS A 298 12.45 2.48 -12.20
CA LYS A 298 13.29 3.25 -13.14
C LYS A 298 13.34 2.62 -14.53
N ARG A 299 13.34 1.27 -14.63
CA ARG A 299 13.27 0.56 -15.92
C ARG A 299 11.97 0.88 -16.63
N LEU A 300 10.83 0.69 -15.96
CA LEU A 300 9.50 0.98 -16.53
C LEU A 300 9.39 2.45 -16.94
N TRP A 301 9.89 3.37 -16.12
CA TRP A 301 9.93 4.80 -16.45
C TRP A 301 10.71 5.09 -17.72
N LYS A 302 11.90 4.49 -17.87
CA LYS A 302 12.72 4.64 -19.09
C LYS A 302 12.03 4.06 -20.31
N GLN A 303 11.38 2.91 -20.18
CA GLN A 303 10.62 2.30 -21.28
C GLN A 303 9.46 3.19 -21.71
N VAL A 304 8.73 3.78 -20.76
CA VAL A 304 7.69 4.76 -21.09
C VAL A 304 8.28 5.98 -21.79
N ALA A 305 9.39 6.54 -21.28
CA ALA A 305 10.05 7.68 -21.92
C ALA A 305 10.52 7.37 -23.36
N GLN A 306 11.05 6.16 -23.60
CA GLN A 306 11.50 5.72 -24.92
C GLN A 306 10.36 5.54 -25.93
N ASN A 307 9.15 5.23 -25.44
CA ASN A 307 7.98 4.95 -26.26
C ASN A 307 6.98 6.11 -26.28
N LEU A 308 7.37 7.33 -25.90
CA LEU A 308 6.43 8.45 -25.79
C LEU A 308 5.63 8.71 -27.08
N ASP A 309 6.26 8.53 -28.24
CA ASP A 309 5.65 8.81 -29.54
C ASP A 309 4.50 7.88 -29.92
N ILE A 310 4.39 6.69 -29.30
CA ILE A 310 3.34 5.73 -29.61
C ILE A 310 2.07 5.91 -28.77
N TYR A 311 2.15 6.61 -27.63
CA TYR A 311 1.00 6.69 -26.73
C TYR A 311 -0.03 7.71 -27.18
N ARG A 312 -1.31 7.36 -27.01
CA ARG A 312 -2.42 8.29 -27.27
C ARG A 312 -2.51 9.42 -26.25
N THR A 313 -1.96 9.19 -25.04
CA THR A 313 -1.86 10.17 -23.96
C THR A 313 -0.59 9.92 -23.16
N PHE A 314 -0.15 10.86 -22.33
CA PHE A 314 1.03 10.68 -21.49
C PHE A 314 0.73 9.69 -20.35
N PRO A 315 1.37 8.51 -20.29
CA PRO A 315 1.10 7.56 -19.23
C PRO A 315 1.48 8.12 -17.85
N ARG A 316 0.62 7.91 -16.85
CA ARG A 316 0.87 8.33 -15.47
C ARG A 316 1.58 7.23 -14.69
N LEU A 317 2.78 7.51 -14.17
CA LEU A 317 3.55 6.54 -13.39
C LEU A 317 3.47 6.89 -11.91
N ALA A 318 2.83 6.02 -11.14
CA ALA A 318 2.83 6.05 -9.68
C ALA A 318 3.70 4.89 -9.17
N GLY A 319 4.65 5.20 -8.29
CA GLY A 319 5.63 4.24 -7.80
C GLY A 319 5.97 4.43 -6.33
N GLU A 320 5.76 3.40 -5.52
CA GLU A 320 6.35 3.27 -4.17
C GLU A 320 7.53 2.29 -4.25
N CYS A 321 8.71 2.70 -3.78
CA CYS A 321 9.97 2.07 -4.16
C CYS A 321 10.90 1.64 -3.02
N GLY A 322 10.36 1.33 -1.84
CA GLY A 322 11.14 0.85 -0.70
C GLY A 322 11.88 1.96 0.05
N GLY A 323 12.62 1.59 1.10
CA GLY A 323 13.21 2.55 2.01
C GLY A 323 14.42 2.06 2.81
N LYS A 324 15.14 3.02 3.42
CA LYS A 324 16.19 2.76 4.41
C LYS A 324 15.92 3.54 5.69
N ASN A 325 14.91 3.06 6.40
CA ASN A 325 14.26 3.81 7.48
C ASN A 325 15.09 3.80 8.76
N PHE A 326 14.98 4.89 9.51
CA PHE A 326 15.79 5.12 10.70
C PHE A 326 14.97 5.31 11.98
N HIS A 327 15.53 4.85 13.09
CA HIS A 327 15.16 5.32 14.42
C HIS A 327 16.32 6.15 14.99
N PHE A 328 16.06 7.41 15.30
CA PHE A 328 16.98 8.30 16.01
C PHE A 328 16.55 8.39 17.46
N VAL A 329 17.49 8.22 18.38
CA VAL A 329 17.25 8.26 19.82
C VAL A 329 17.95 9.49 20.37
N HIS A 330 17.20 10.40 20.98
CA HIS A 330 17.77 11.48 21.78
C HIS A 330 18.02 11.00 23.22
N THR A 331 18.88 11.68 23.98
CA THR A 331 19.26 11.26 25.34
C THR A 331 18.11 11.39 26.35
N SER A 332 17.10 12.18 26.01
CA SER A 332 15.83 12.28 26.76
C SER A 332 14.82 11.18 26.44
N ALA A 333 15.13 10.23 25.56
CA ALA A 333 14.22 9.17 25.14
C ALA A 333 13.80 8.27 26.30
N GLU A 334 12.57 7.75 26.22
CA GLU A 334 12.10 6.70 27.11
C GLU A 334 12.58 5.33 26.55
N VAL A 335 13.46 4.67 27.31
CA VAL A 335 14.19 3.48 26.86
C VAL A 335 13.27 2.32 26.50
N GLN A 336 12.21 2.06 27.27
CA GLN A 336 11.31 0.94 27.00
C GLN A 336 10.59 1.11 25.65
N SER A 337 10.17 2.32 25.33
CA SER A 337 9.54 2.69 24.05
C SER A 337 10.51 2.57 22.88
N VAL A 338 11.77 2.99 23.07
CA VAL A 338 12.84 2.82 22.07
C VAL A 338 13.02 1.34 21.74
N VAL A 339 13.23 0.51 22.77
CA VAL A 339 13.50 -0.91 22.63
C VAL A 339 12.32 -1.64 21.98
N THR A 340 11.11 -1.44 22.53
CA THR A 340 9.90 -2.12 22.04
C THR A 340 9.55 -1.68 20.62
N GLY A 341 9.60 -0.37 20.35
CA GLY A 341 9.31 0.19 19.03
C GLY A 341 10.31 -0.27 17.98
N THR A 342 11.60 -0.27 18.31
CA THR A 342 12.66 -0.69 17.39
C THR A 342 12.61 -2.18 17.07
N ILE A 343 12.40 -3.04 18.07
CA ILE A 343 12.26 -4.49 17.83
C ILE A 343 11.08 -4.79 16.91
N ARG A 344 9.92 -4.18 17.16
CA ARG A 344 8.75 -4.37 16.29
C ARG A 344 9.03 -3.86 14.88
N SER A 345 9.55 -2.64 14.75
CA SER A 345 9.82 -2.02 13.45
C SER A 345 10.86 -2.79 12.63
N ALA A 346 11.91 -3.31 13.25
CA ALA A 346 12.99 -4.02 12.56
C ALA A 346 12.65 -5.49 12.24
N PHE A 347 11.88 -6.17 13.09
CA PHE A 347 11.76 -7.63 13.03
C PHE A 347 10.34 -8.16 12.79
N GLU A 348 9.28 -7.37 12.95
CA GLU A 348 7.95 -7.82 12.53
C GLU A 348 7.93 -8.15 11.04
N TYR A 349 7.30 -9.28 10.72
CA TYR A 349 7.29 -9.84 9.36
C TYR A 349 8.71 -10.02 8.77
N GLY A 350 9.70 -10.27 9.63
CA GLY A 350 11.09 -10.45 9.20
C GLY A 350 11.72 -9.20 8.60
N GLY A 351 11.25 -7.99 8.97
CA GLY A 351 11.75 -6.74 8.39
C GLY A 351 11.38 -6.55 6.92
N GLN A 352 10.43 -7.33 6.39
CA GLN A 352 9.99 -7.29 4.99
C GLN A 352 8.88 -6.26 4.77
N LYS A 353 9.08 -5.06 5.30
CA LYS A 353 8.21 -3.89 5.12
C LYS A 353 9.05 -2.77 4.51
N CYS A 354 8.50 -2.04 3.55
CA CYS A 354 9.16 -0.86 2.98
C CYS A 354 9.55 0.14 4.08
N SER A 355 8.76 0.19 5.16
CA SER A 355 8.92 1.06 6.33
C SER A 355 9.71 0.47 7.51
N ALA A 356 10.27 -0.74 7.39
CA ALA A 356 11.00 -1.38 8.50
C ALA A 356 12.24 -0.57 8.91
N CYS A 357 12.43 -0.38 10.23
CA CYS A 357 13.65 0.24 10.75
C CYS A 357 14.84 -0.68 10.52
N SER A 358 15.85 -0.19 9.79
CA SER A 358 17.07 -0.97 9.51
C SER A 358 18.36 -0.24 9.89
N ARG A 359 18.25 1.04 10.32
CA ARG A 359 19.36 1.81 10.88
C ARG A 359 18.91 2.55 12.14
N MET A 360 19.60 2.35 13.24
CA MET A 360 19.34 2.99 14.52
C MET A 360 20.53 3.86 14.92
N TYR A 361 20.24 5.07 15.38
CA TYR A 361 21.23 6.03 15.87
C TYR A 361 20.96 6.26 17.35
N VAL A 362 21.93 5.91 18.21
CA VAL A 362 21.74 5.88 19.66
C VAL A 362 22.90 6.58 20.39
N PRO A 363 22.63 7.41 21.41
CA PRO A 363 23.68 8.10 22.15
C PRO A 363 24.42 7.09 23.03
N ASP A 364 25.72 7.30 23.17
CA ASP A 364 26.61 6.51 24.04
C ASP A 364 26.12 6.43 25.48
N SER A 365 25.51 7.49 26.02
CA SER A 365 24.94 7.54 27.36
C SER A 365 23.77 6.58 27.60
N LEU A 366 22.98 6.25 26.57
CA LEU A 366 21.86 5.30 26.68
C LEU A 366 22.17 3.91 26.08
N TRP A 367 23.24 3.80 25.29
CA TRP A 367 23.55 2.54 24.58
C TRP A 367 23.70 1.33 25.50
N PRO A 368 24.38 1.38 26.66
CA PRO A 368 24.50 0.22 27.54
C PRO A 368 23.15 -0.36 27.94
N GLN A 369 22.22 0.49 28.38
CA GLN A 369 20.89 0.10 28.82
C GLN A 369 20.01 -0.40 27.66
N ILE A 370 20.02 0.32 26.53
CA ILE A 370 19.26 -0.06 25.34
C ILE A 370 19.76 -1.40 24.78
N LYS A 371 21.08 -1.57 24.69
CA LYS A 371 21.72 -2.81 24.21
C LYS A 371 21.32 -4.00 25.07
N GLU A 372 21.41 -3.87 26.40
CA GLU A 372 21.01 -4.94 27.31
C GLU A 372 19.56 -5.37 27.08
N GLN A 373 18.62 -4.42 27.02
CA GLN A 373 17.20 -4.74 26.82
C GLN A 373 16.87 -5.27 25.42
N LEU A 374 17.53 -4.75 24.37
CA LEU A 374 17.42 -5.29 23.01
C LEU A 374 17.86 -6.75 22.97
N LEU A 375 19.01 -7.07 23.59
CA LEU A 375 19.55 -8.43 23.65
C LEU A 375 18.71 -9.36 24.53
N ALA A 376 18.07 -8.83 25.58
CA ALA A 376 17.16 -9.61 26.42
C ALA A 376 15.93 -10.07 25.63
N ILE A 377 15.26 -9.16 24.94
CA ILE A 377 14.07 -9.49 24.14
C ILE A 377 14.44 -10.32 22.90
N HIS A 378 15.60 -10.06 22.28
CA HIS A 378 16.09 -10.79 21.11
C HIS A 378 16.09 -12.32 21.32
N LYS A 379 16.48 -12.79 22.51
CA LYS A 379 16.50 -14.22 22.87
C LYS A 379 15.14 -14.90 22.78
N ASP A 380 14.06 -14.14 22.93
CA ASP A 380 12.70 -14.66 22.92
C ASP A 380 12.02 -14.54 21.54
N ILE A 381 12.68 -13.91 20.55
CA ILE A 381 12.09 -13.73 19.22
C ILE A 381 12.14 -15.05 18.44
N ARG A 382 10.95 -15.55 18.09
CA ARG A 382 10.80 -16.68 17.18
C ARG A 382 10.83 -16.22 15.72
N VAL A 383 11.59 -16.94 14.92
CA VAL A 383 12.05 -16.50 13.60
C VAL A 383 11.14 -16.98 12.46
N GLY A 384 10.99 -16.13 11.44
CA GLY A 384 10.33 -16.40 10.16
C GLY A 384 11.20 -16.01 8.95
N ASP A 385 10.61 -15.94 7.77
CA ASP A 385 11.23 -16.37 6.50
C ASP A 385 11.77 -15.26 5.55
N SER A 386 13.02 -15.33 5.11
CA SER A 386 13.66 -14.78 3.89
C SER A 386 15.18 -15.11 3.86
N PHE A 387 15.79 -15.64 2.80
CA PHE A 387 17.17 -16.20 2.89
C PHE A 387 18.24 -15.59 1.94
N GLY A 388 18.05 -15.67 0.61
CA GLY A 388 19.16 -15.55 -0.34
C GLY A 388 19.92 -14.21 -0.34
N ARG A 389 19.20 -13.08 -0.43
CA ARG A 389 19.81 -11.74 -0.40
C ARG A 389 20.38 -11.40 0.96
N ILE A 390 19.70 -11.83 2.02
CA ILE A 390 20.04 -11.50 3.41
C ILE A 390 21.30 -12.24 3.85
N LYS A 391 21.47 -13.51 3.45
CA LYS A 391 22.68 -14.28 3.73
C LYS A 391 23.95 -13.54 3.29
N LYS A 392 23.94 -12.89 2.11
CA LYS A 392 25.09 -12.07 1.65
C LYS A 392 25.41 -10.90 2.59
N TRP A 393 24.39 -10.24 3.12
CA TRP A 393 24.57 -9.16 4.11
C TRP A 393 25.10 -9.69 5.44
N LEU A 394 24.63 -10.86 5.89
CA LEU A 394 25.13 -11.50 7.11
C LEU A 394 26.61 -11.92 6.97
N GLU A 395 27.00 -12.49 5.83
CA GLU A 395 28.40 -12.82 5.56
C GLU A 395 29.28 -11.56 5.50
N ARG A 396 28.82 -10.48 4.84
CA ARG A 396 29.51 -9.18 4.86
C ARG A 396 29.68 -8.64 6.28
N ALA A 397 28.63 -8.73 7.10
CA ALA A 397 28.65 -8.27 8.49
C ALA A 397 29.66 -9.04 9.35
N LYS A 398 29.89 -10.32 9.05
CA LYS A 398 30.91 -11.15 9.72
C LYS A 398 32.33 -10.86 9.22
N SER A 399 32.49 -10.46 7.95
CA SER A 399 33.80 -10.22 7.34
C SER A 399 34.32 -8.78 7.48
N SER A 400 33.43 -7.80 7.68
CA SER A 400 33.82 -6.38 7.74
C SER A 400 34.41 -6.02 9.11
N PRO A 401 35.58 -5.34 9.16
CA PRO A 401 36.17 -4.90 10.43
C PRO A 401 35.39 -3.77 11.11
N ASN A 402 34.52 -3.08 10.37
CA ASN A 402 33.69 -1.98 10.86
C ASN A 402 32.35 -2.43 11.45
N LEU A 403 31.98 -3.71 11.24
CA LEU A 403 30.71 -4.27 11.64
C LEU A 403 30.92 -5.32 12.72
N LYS A 404 30.09 -5.28 13.76
CA LYS A 404 30.08 -6.28 14.83
C LYS A 404 28.68 -6.83 14.98
N VAL A 405 28.48 -8.10 14.65
CA VAL A 405 27.24 -8.81 14.98
C VAL A 405 27.17 -8.96 16.50
N ILE A 406 26.16 -8.36 17.13
CA ILE A 406 25.97 -8.41 18.59
C ILE A 406 24.83 -9.37 19.00
N ALA A 407 23.96 -9.74 18.05
CA ALA A 407 22.90 -10.73 18.24
C ALA A 407 22.52 -11.39 16.90
N GLY A 408 22.16 -12.67 16.92
CA GLY A 408 21.72 -13.42 15.73
C GLY A 408 22.83 -13.69 14.72
N GLY A 409 22.52 -13.56 13.43
CA GLY A 409 23.48 -13.76 12.33
C GLY A 409 23.49 -15.17 11.73
N ASN A 410 22.56 -16.05 12.11
CA ASN A 410 22.38 -17.37 11.51
C ASN A 410 21.21 -17.40 10.53
N CYS A 411 21.25 -18.36 9.62
CA CYS A 411 20.19 -18.63 8.66
C CYS A 411 20.16 -20.12 8.29
N ASP A 412 18.96 -20.65 7.98
CA ASP A 412 18.76 -22.03 7.54
C ASP A 412 17.66 -22.08 6.48
N ASP A 413 17.97 -22.63 5.30
CA ASP A 413 17.04 -22.81 4.17
C ASP A 413 16.58 -24.27 3.97
N LYS A 414 16.89 -25.20 4.89
CA LYS A 414 16.58 -26.63 4.71
C LYS A 414 15.09 -26.94 4.64
N LYS A 415 14.24 -26.23 5.40
CA LYS A 415 12.78 -26.46 5.49
C LYS A 415 11.95 -25.26 5.05
N GLY A 416 12.37 -24.08 5.46
CA GLY A 416 11.86 -22.78 5.04
C GLY A 416 13.05 -21.83 4.94
N TYR A 417 12.88 -20.63 4.41
CA TYR A 417 13.92 -19.62 4.30
C TYR A 417 14.20 -18.88 5.63
N PHE A 418 14.56 -19.53 6.73
CA PHE A 418 14.68 -18.86 8.03
C PHE A 418 15.94 -17.99 8.19
N VAL A 419 15.80 -16.76 8.69
CA VAL A 419 16.91 -15.88 9.09
C VAL A 419 16.67 -15.27 10.46
N GLU A 420 17.61 -15.48 11.38
CA GLU A 420 17.51 -14.91 12.72
C GLU A 420 17.50 -13.37 12.70
N PRO A 421 16.65 -12.72 13.51
CA PRO A 421 16.77 -11.30 13.82
C PRO A 421 18.21 -10.99 14.16
N THR A 422 18.80 -10.05 13.44
CA THR A 422 20.23 -9.79 13.53
C THR A 422 20.43 -8.32 13.89
N ILE A 423 21.19 -8.09 14.96
CA ILE A 423 21.57 -6.74 15.40
C ILE A 423 23.07 -6.59 15.16
N ILE A 424 23.45 -5.54 14.43
CA ILE A 424 24.82 -5.25 14.03
C ILE A 424 25.18 -3.87 14.53
N GLU A 425 26.26 -3.75 15.29
CA GLU A 425 26.85 -2.48 15.68
C GLU A 425 27.85 -2.07 14.59
N THR A 426 27.72 -0.86 14.02
CA THR A 426 28.66 -0.30 13.04
C THR A 426 29.46 0.83 13.66
N ARG A 427 30.76 0.89 13.34
CA ARG A 427 31.63 2.05 13.63
C ARG A 427 31.62 3.08 12.52
N ASP A 428 31.14 2.69 11.34
CA ASP A 428 31.07 3.54 10.16
C ASP A 428 29.58 3.82 9.85
N PRO A 429 29.10 5.06 10.08
CA PRO A 429 27.71 5.41 9.81
C PRO A 429 27.39 5.50 8.31
N GLN A 430 28.40 5.46 7.43
CA GLN A 430 28.27 5.47 5.98
C GLN A 430 28.50 4.09 5.34
N ASP A 431 28.68 3.02 6.13
CA ASP A 431 28.80 1.67 5.58
C ASP A 431 27.58 1.34 4.70
N ALA A 432 27.78 0.52 3.66
CA ALA A 432 26.72 0.06 2.78
C ALA A 432 25.50 -0.50 3.53
N ILE A 433 25.68 -1.12 4.71
CA ILE A 433 24.59 -1.62 5.54
C ILE A 433 23.68 -0.53 6.10
N MET A 434 24.16 0.71 6.19
CA MET A 434 23.41 1.90 6.60
C MET A 434 22.72 2.61 5.43
N ASN A 435 23.13 2.32 4.19
CA ASN A 435 22.65 3.00 2.98
C ASN A 435 21.69 2.12 2.15
N GLU A 436 22.00 0.84 1.98
CA GLU A 436 21.27 -0.04 1.08
C GLU A 436 20.13 -0.79 1.79
N GLU A 437 18.95 -0.83 1.14
CA GLU A 437 17.79 -1.58 1.63
C GLU A 437 18.08 -3.09 1.58
N ILE A 438 17.92 -3.77 2.72
CA ILE A 438 18.17 -5.22 2.85
C ILE A 438 16.89 -6.03 2.62
N PHE A 439 15.76 -5.52 3.12
CA PHE A 439 14.46 -6.19 3.13
C PHE A 439 14.47 -7.52 3.89
N GLY A 440 15.01 -7.48 5.11
CA GLY A 440 15.19 -8.64 6.00
C GLY A 440 15.37 -8.19 7.46
N PRO A 441 15.44 -9.13 8.41
CA PRO A 441 15.40 -8.82 9.84
C PRO A 441 16.80 -8.43 10.34
N VAL A 442 17.36 -7.36 9.77
CA VAL A 442 18.71 -6.88 10.03
C VAL A 442 18.67 -5.42 10.46
N LEU A 443 19.02 -5.16 11.72
CA LEU A 443 19.14 -3.84 12.31
C LEU A 443 20.60 -3.46 12.44
N ALA A 444 21.03 -2.40 11.75
CA ALA A 444 22.32 -1.78 11.96
C ALA A 444 22.19 -0.65 13.01
N VAL A 445 23.12 -0.57 13.95
CA VAL A 445 23.14 0.40 15.05
C VAL A 445 24.44 1.19 14.99
N TYR A 446 24.33 2.51 14.92
CA TYR A 446 25.44 3.44 15.07
C TYR A 446 25.32 4.15 16.42
N VAL A 447 26.34 4.01 17.25
CA VAL A 447 26.44 4.66 18.56
C VAL A 447 27.19 5.96 18.38
N TYR A 448 26.62 7.07 18.86
CA TYR A 448 27.21 8.40 18.69
C TYR A 448 27.45 9.09 20.04
N PRO A 449 28.44 10.00 20.16
CA PRO A 449 28.62 10.79 21.37
C PRO A 449 27.44 11.72 21.61
N GLU A 450 26.80 11.69 22.78
CA GLU A 450 25.57 12.46 23.09
C GLU A 450 25.60 13.93 22.59
N LYS A 451 26.72 14.63 22.79
CA LYS A 451 26.92 16.03 22.38
C LYS A 451 26.83 16.28 20.87
N ASP A 452 27.04 15.26 20.05
CA ASP A 452 27.13 15.35 18.58
C ASP A 452 25.77 15.12 17.90
N TYR A 453 24.66 15.11 18.65
CA TYR A 453 23.33 14.78 18.13
C TYR A 453 22.92 15.62 16.89
N ARG A 454 23.30 16.90 16.83
CA ARG A 454 23.01 17.77 15.68
C ARG A 454 23.74 17.32 14.42
N GLU A 455 24.98 16.88 14.57
CA GLU A 455 25.75 16.34 13.45
C GLU A 455 25.18 15.00 12.99
N VAL A 456 24.72 14.17 13.93
CA VAL A 456 24.05 12.91 13.61
C VAL A 456 22.73 13.14 12.86
N LEU A 457 21.99 14.20 13.15
CA LEU A 457 20.80 14.55 12.36
C LEU A 457 21.15 14.89 10.91
N ARG A 458 22.24 15.64 10.66
CA ARG A 458 22.74 15.91 9.29
C ARG A 458 23.22 14.63 8.60
N LEU A 459 23.91 13.78 9.34
CA LEU A 459 24.36 12.48 8.87
C LEU A 459 23.17 11.59 8.45
N ILE A 460 22.08 11.54 9.23
CA ILE A 460 20.89 10.77 8.89
C ILE A 460 20.31 11.18 7.54
N ASP A 461 20.22 12.50 7.30
CA ASP A 461 19.74 13.12 6.06
C ASP A 461 20.65 12.79 4.87
N ALA A 462 21.97 12.81 5.07
CA ALA A 462 22.95 12.59 3.99
C ALA A 462 23.28 11.11 3.69
N THR A 463 23.04 10.18 4.62
CA THR A 463 23.56 8.79 4.51
C THR A 463 22.90 7.97 3.40
N SER A 464 21.58 8.10 3.21
CA SER A 464 20.79 7.21 2.37
C SER A 464 20.04 7.99 1.29
N PRO A 465 19.95 7.48 0.05
CA PRO A 465 19.16 8.12 -1.01
C PRO A 465 17.65 7.92 -0.83
N TYR A 466 17.23 7.13 0.18
CA TYR A 466 15.83 6.87 0.52
C TYR A 466 15.31 7.82 1.61
N ALA A 467 14.05 8.24 1.47
CA ALA A 467 13.34 9.09 2.42
C ALA A 467 11.87 8.65 2.59
N LEU A 468 11.65 7.42 3.08
CA LEU A 468 10.31 6.85 3.26
C LEU A 468 9.78 7.07 4.68
N THR A 469 10.37 6.44 5.70
CA THR A 469 10.00 6.68 7.11
C THR A 469 11.22 6.97 8.00
N GLY A 470 10.96 7.68 9.10
CA GLY A 470 11.93 7.98 10.14
C GLY A 470 11.22 8.22 11.46
N PHE A 471 11.84 7.84 12.58
CA PHE A 471 11.28 8.03 13.91
C PHE A 471 12.28 8.72 14.83
N VAL A 472 11.82 9.67 15.63
CA VAL A 472 12.62 10.37 16.65
C VAL A 472 12.06 10.01 18.03
N HIS A 473 12.84 9.29 18.82
CA HIS A 473 12.53 9.02 20.22
C HIS A 473 13.07 10.16 21.09
N GLN A 474 12.16 10.95 21.65
CA GLN A 474 12.46 12.03 22.61
C GLN A 474 11.25 12.31 23.50
N ARG A 475 11.49 12.88 24.69
CA ARG A 475 10.40 13.46 25.50
C ARG A 475 10.00 14.84 24.94
N ALA A 476 8.70 15.13 24.90
CA ALA A 476 8.09 16.26 24.18
C ALA A 476 8.56 17.68 24.57
N LEU A 477 9.36 17.85 25.63
CA LEU A 477 9.70 19.17 26.19
C LEU A 477 11.12 19.68 25.87
N TYR A 478 11.96 18.93 25.15
CA TYR A 478 13.38 19.30 24.99
C TYR A 478 13.72 20.15 23.76
N LEU A 479 12.79 20.37 22.81
CA LEU A 479 13.06 21.13 21.57
C LEU A 479 12.24 22.42 21.43
N SER A 480 11.30 22.73 22.33
CA SER A 480 10.78 24.08 22.43
C SER A 480 11.80 24.92 23.21
N GLY A 481 12.72 25.57 22.50
CA GLY A 481 13.64 26.51 23.10
C GLY A 481 12.86 27.50 23.96
N THR A 482 13.15 27.53 25.26
CA THR A 482 12.85 28.70 26.07
C THR A 482 13.64 29.87 25.48
N PRO A 483 13.01 31.00 25.11
CA PRO A 483 13.76 32.19 24.80
C PRO A 483 14.49 32.58 26.09
N ASN A 484 15.82 32.47 26.09
CA ASN A 484 16.62 33.05 27.16
C ASN A 484 16.42 34.57 27.09
N ASN A 485 15.59 35.10 28.00
CA ASN A 485 15.72 36.47 28.44
C ASN A 485 16.95 36.51 29.34
N ASP A 486 18.12 36.80 28.76
CA ASP A 486 19.19 37.52 29.46
C ASP A 486 20.27 37.97 28.47
N SER A 487 20.69 39.23 28.66
CA SER A 487 21.76 39.99 28.00
C SER A 487 21.49 40.58 26.61
N GLU A 488 21.11 41.86 26.62
CA GLU A 488 21.62 42.86 25.69
C GLU A 488 23.15 42.76 25.61
N GLN A 489 23.71 42.45 24.44
CA GLN A 489 24.98 43.02 23.96
C GLN A 489 25.21 42.66 22.47
N ASN A 490 25.48 43.70 21.69
CA ASN A 490 25.87 43.71 20.27
C ASN A 490 26.79 42.55 19.85
N VAL A 491 26.43 41.80 18.80
CA VAL A 491 27.34 41.38 17.70
C VAL A 491 26.53 41.16 16.41
N SER A 492 27.16 41.55 15.30
CA SER A 492 26.83 41.64 13.88
C SER A 492 26.16 40.46 13.17
N GLU A 493 25.48 40.80 12.06
CA GLU A 493 25.26 40.05 10.81
C GLU A 493 25.87 38.63 10.76
N ASP A 494 25.00 37.61 10.77
CA ASP A 494 24.93 36.49 9.80
C ASP A 494 24.06 35.36 10.38
N GLN A 495 22.72 35.54 10.44
CA GLN A 495 21.78 34.52 10.93
C GLN A 495 20.44 34.60 10.18
N THR A 496 20.47 34.28 8.90
CA THR A 496 19.28 33.97 8.11
C THR A 496 19.59 32.79 7.21
N THR A 497 19.45 31.57 7.73
CA THR A 497 19.13 30.33 6.98
C THR A 497 19.37 29.08 7.85
N CYS A 498 18.43 28.73 8.73
CA CYS A 498 18.24 27.33 9.16
C CYS A 498 17.00 27.06 10.01
N ASP A 499 16.14 28.04 10.26
CA ASP A 499 14.82 27.77 10.85
C ASP A 499 13.80 27.58 9.73
N HIS A 500 13.02 26.50 9.82
CA HIS A 500 12.09 25.94 8.82
C HIS A 500 12.67 24.90 7.86
N LYS A 501 12.90 23.67 8.34
CA LYS A 501 12.75 22.43 7.55
C LYS A 501 12.77 21.16 8.41
N PHE A 502 11.89 21.06 9.40
CA PHE A 502 11.48 19.78 9.96
C PHE A 502 9.96 19.79 10.14
N SER A 503 9.23 19.66 9.04
CA SER A 503 7.90 19.06 9.09
C SER A 503 8.11 17.54 9.11
N ALA A 504 8.28 16.98 10.29
CA ALA A 504 8.17 15.54 10.48
C ALA A 504 6.71 15.16 10.24
N VAL A 505 6.35 14.87 8.99
CA VAL A 505 5.09 14.21 8.68
C VAL A 505 5.25 12.76 9.13
N CYS A 506 4.82 12.51 10.35
CA CYS A 506 4.79 11.18 10.94
C CYS A 506 3.60 10.42 10.32
N PHE A 507 3.81 9.74 9.18
CA PHE A 507 2.91 8.67 8.77
C PHE A 507 3.20 7.45 9.63
N VAL A 508 2.59 7.45 10.80
CA VAL A 508 2.55 6.28 11.67
C VAL A 508 1.57 5.28 11.05
N TRP A 509 2.09 4.34 10.25
CA TRP A 509 1.42 3.05 9.98
C TRP A 509 1.50 2.15 11.22
N GLN A 510 1.06 2.68 12.34
CA GLN A 510 0.91 1.97 13.61
C GLN A 510 -0.49 2.32 14.08
N VAL A 511 -1.45 1.46 13.77
CA VAL A 511 -2.77 1.50 14.39
C VAL A 511 -2.54 1.26 15.87
N GLN A 512 -2.45 2.34 16.65
CA GLN A 512 -2.31 2.30 18.09
C GLN A 512 -3.59 1.75 18.69
N THR A 513 -3.57 0.47 19.08
CA THR A 513 -4.54 -0.08 20.02
C THR A 513 -4.11 0.29 21.43
N THR A 514 -4.61 1.41 21.96
CA THR A 514 -4.63 1.66 23.40
C THR A 514 -5.92 2.37 23.79
N ASN A 515 -6.90 1.59 24.26
CA ASN A 515 -7.92 2.10 25.17
C ASN A 515 -7.22 2.40 26.51
N LEU A 516 -7.00 3.67 26.80
CA LEU A 516 -6.73 4.16 28.14
C LEU A 516 -7.96 4.98 28.55
N GLU A 517 -8.88 4.31 29.26
CA GLU A 517 -9.90 5.00 30.05
C GLU A 517 -9.19 5.81 31.12
N VAL A 518 -9.19 7.14 30.97
CA VAL A 518 -8.82 8.04 32.05
C VAL A 518 -10.02 8.15 32.98
N LEU A 519 -10.03 7.33 34.03
CA LEU A 519 -10.84 7.56 35.23
C LEU A 519 -10.29 8.81 35.94
N THR A 520 -10.94 9.96 35.75
CA THR A 520 -10.73 11.14 36.59
C THR A 520 -11.50 10.97 37.90
N THR A 521 -10.81 10.54 38.96
CA THR A 521 -11.28 10.71 40.33
C THR A 521 -10.98 12.13 40.78
N SER A 522 -12.01 12.97 40.89
CA SER A 522 -11.92 14.29 41.54
C SER A 522 -12.16 14.14 43.04
N SER A 523 -11.21 14.61 43.86
CA SER A 523 -11.36 14.69 45.31
C SER A 523 -10.81 16.03 45.84
N GLY A 524 -11.69 16.78 46.51
CA GLY A 524 -11.40 17.93 47.39
C GLY A 524 -11.55 19.29 46.70
N GLY A 525 -12.49 20.21 47.02
CA GLY A 525 -13.38 20.34 48.17
C GLY A 525 -12.95 21.49 49.09
N ARG A 526 -13.55 22.70 48.92
CA ARG A 526 -13.99 23.71 49.93
C ARG A 526 -14.27 25.07 49.24
N LEU A 527 -15.53 25.51 49.11
CA LEU A 527 -16.35 26.31 50.06
C LEU A 527 -15.79 27.71 50.38
N ARG A 528 -16.36 28.78 49.78
CA ARG A 528 -17.41 29.64 50.37
C ARG A 528 -17.78 30.85 49.47
N ARG A 529 -19.09 31.13 49.50
CA ARG A 529 -19.93 32.28 49.05
C ARG A 529 -19.46 33.66 49.56
N PRO A 530 -20.08 34.81 49.17
CA PRO A 530 -21.40 35.05 48.54
C PRO A 530 -21.47 34.86 47.04
#